data_AF-A0A093ZTI4-F1
#
_entry.id   AF-A0A093ZTI4-F1
#
_cell.length_a   1.000
_cell.length_b   1.000
_cell.length_c   1.000
_cell.angle_alpha   90.00
_cell.angle_beta   90.00
_cell.angle_gamma   90.00
#
_symmetry.space_group_name_H-M   'P 1'
#
loop_
_entity.id
_entity.type
_entity.pdbx_description
1 polymer ?
#
loop_
_entity_poly.entity_id
_entity_poly.type
_entity_poly.pdbx_seq_one_letter_code
_entity_poly.pdbx_strand_id
1 'polypeptide(L)'
;MQSLSADKRIENAAAPTLLHPDFHKRNIYVSAEEPTIITGLIDWQTTSIEPAFLYANETPDFAALPEPPEEDLLENGHIKTEISRQKERELKDASICYQTYDVVMTALVPKLRPARLLDPTLFRLFHYCHTTWRDSAPALRQELIELSTRWAELGLEGSCPHSPTEAELKQHTRDYEDFEAVQALKLWLRNSLDTNSDGWIPNEEWEAARVAHRAAYDDWIQTAKEAGSRGEGMTVAKAEKMWPFDAR
;
A
#
# COMPACT_ATOMS: atom_id res chain seq x y z
N MET A 1 13.40 8.84 21.07
CA MET A 1 13.18 7.44 20.71
C MET A 1 12.91 6.57 21.94
N GLN A 2 13.74 6.61 22.99
CA GLN A 2 13.42 5.90 24.24
C GLN A 2 12.06 6.32 24.85
N SER A 3 11.72 7.61 24.81
CA SER A 3 10.39 8.09 25.23
C SER A 3 9.24 7.51 24.42
N LEU A 4 9.48 7.20 23.13
CA LEU A 4 8.48 6.59 22.26
C LEU A 4 8.31 5.10 22.62
N SER A 5 9.41 4.35 22.75
CA SER A 5 9.34 2.92 23.12
C SER A 5 8.79 2.66 24.52
N ALA A 6 8.91 3.63 25.44
CA ALA A 6 8.39 3.54 26.81
C ALA A 6 6.96 4.12 26.95
N ASP A 7 6.38 4.65 25.87
CA ASP A 7 5.02 5.17 25.88
C ASP A 7 4.02 4.06 26.18
N LYS A 8 3.16 4.27 27.18
CA LYS A 8 2.22 3.23 27.63
C LYS A 8 1.21 2.82 26.57
N ARG A 9 0.87 3.70 25.63
CA ARG A 9 -0.01 3.34 24.51
C ARG A 9 0.67 2.35 23.58
N ILE A 10 1.96 2.57 23.30
CA ILE A 10 2.76 1.65 22.49
C ILE A 10 2.95 0.32 23.21
N GLU A 11 3.33 0.32 24.49
CA GLU A 11 3.47 -0.92 25.27
C GLU A 11 2.15 -1.72 25.32
N ASN A 12 1.01 -1.06 25.52
CA ASN A 12 -0.31 -1.71 25.52
C ASN A 12 -0.69 -2.28 24.15
N ALA A 13 -0.24 -1.65 23.07
CA ALA A 13 -0.43 -2.11 21.69
C ALA A 13 0.61 -3.16 21.25
N ALA A 14 1.68 -3.37 22.02
CA ALA A 14 2.78 -4.28 21.69
C ALA A 14 2.54 -5.73 22.12
N ALA A 15 1.29 -6.15 22.30
CA ALA A 15 0.97 -7.52 22.72
C ALA A 15 1.65 -8.54 21.79
N PRO A 16 2.45 -9.50 22.31
CA PRO A 16 3.12 -10.49 21.49
C PRO A 16 2.10 -11.31 20.70
N THR A 17 2.14 -11.20 19.38
CA THR A 17 1.13 -11.76 18.49
C THR A 17 1.79 -12.47 17.32
N LEU A 18 1.33 -13.68 17.04
CA LEU A 18 1.65 -14.40 15.82
C LEU A 18 0.59 -14.03 14.77
N LEU A 19 0.96 -13.22 13.78
CA LEU A 19 0.12 -12.87 12.64
C LEU A 19 0.83 -13.30 11.35
N HIS A 20 0.06 -13.78 10.38
CA HIS A 20 0.58 -14.14 9.07
C HIS A 20 0.98 -12.86 8.32
N PRO A 21 2.27 -12.63 8.00
CA PRO A 21 2.74 -11.36 7.46
C PRO A 21 2.38 -11.15 5.98
N ASP A 22 2.00 -12.20 5.25
CA ASP A 22 1.57 -12.13 3.85
C ASP A 22 0.15 -12.72 3.68
N PHE A 23 -0.80 -12.20 4.46
CA PHE A 23 -2.15 -12.75 4.52
C PHE A 23 -3.00 -12.24 3.34
N HIS A 24 -2.85 -12.87 2.17
CA HIS A 24 -3.60 -12.53 0.96
C HIS A 24 -4.28 -13.75 0.32
N LYS A 25 -5.23 -13.53 -0.60
CA LYS A 25 -6.10 -14.58 -1.18
C LYS A 25 -5.34 -15.77 -1.80
N ARG A 26 -4.14 -15.56 -2.35
CA ARG A 26 -3.33 -16.63 -2.96
C ARG A 26 -2.72 -17.59 -1.93
N ASN A 27 -2.71 -17.20 -0.65
CA ASN A 27 -2.22 -18.02 0.47
C ASN A 27 -3.37 -18.72 1.21
N ILE A 28 -4.60 -18.61 0.71
CA ILE A 28 -5.81 -19.20 1.30
C ILE A 28 -6.37 -20.25 0.34
N TYR A 29 -6.39 -21.50 0.78
CA TYR A 29 -7.04 -22.59 0.06
C TYR A 29 -8.46 -22.79 0.59
N VAL A 30 -9.40 -23.00 -0.32
CA VAL A 30 -10.80 -23.26 -0.03
C VAL A 30 -11.25 -24.58 -0.65
N SER A 31 -12.37 -25.13 -0.18
CA SER A 31 -12.94 -26.33 -0.79
C SER A 31 -13.48 -26.04 -2.19
N ALA A 32 -13.22 -26.96 -3.13
CA ALA A 32 -13.75 -26.88 -4.49
C ALA A 32 -15.28 -27.10 -4.55
N GLU A 33 -15.84 -27.82 -3.58
CA GLU A 33 -17.28 -28.08 -3.49
C GLU A 33 -18.00 -26.98 -2.70
N GLU A 34 -17.35 -26.42 -1.68
CA GLU A 34 -17.92 -25.38 -0.81
C GLU A 34 -16.88 -24.28 -0.49
N PRO A 35 -16.77 -23.22 -1.32
CA PRO A 35 -15.72 -22.20 -1.19
C PRO A 35 -15.73 -21.37 0.11
N THR A 36 -16.77 -21.47 0.93
CA THR A 36 -16.84 -20.86 2.27
C THR A 36 -15.99 -21.61 3.30
N ILE A 37 -15.57 -22.85 2.99
CA ILE A 37 -14.71 -23.65 3.87
C ILE A 37 -13.25 -23.43 3.49
N ILE A 38 -12.50 -22.83 4.41
CA ILE A 38 -11.03 -22.73 4.31
C ILE A 38 -10.44 -24.11 4.61
N THR A 39 -9.67 -24.65 3.66
CA THR A 39 -9.02 -25.97 3.75
C THR A 39 -7.54 -25.88 4.12
N GLY A 40 -6.92 -24.72 3.93
CA GLY A 40 -5.51 -24.52 4.28
C GLY A 40 -5.06 -23.07 4.19
N LEU A 41 -4.05 -22.75 5.00
CA LEU A 41 -3.28 -21.51 4.94
C LEU A 41 -1.81 -21.89 4.74
N ILE A 42 -1.15 -21.33 3.73
CA ILE A 42 0.26 -21.60 3.41
C ILE A 42 1.11 -20.35 3.64
N ASP A 43 2.41 -20.43 3.33
CA ASP A 43 3.33 -19.28 3.34
C ASP A 43 3.74 -18.77 4.74
N TRP A 44 3.78 -19.68 5.71
CA TRP A 44 4.11 -19.36 7.11
C TRP A 44 5.60 -19.12 7.38
N GLN A 45 6.51 -19.31 6.43
CA GLN A 45 7.96 -19.34 6.69
C GLN A 45 8.56 -18.00 7.17
N THR A 46 7.86 -16.89 6.98
CA THR A 46 8.26 -15.56 7.46
C THR A 46 7.51 -15.13 8.72
N THR A 47 6.65 -15.99 9.27
CA THR A 47 5.84 -15.65 10.45
C THR A 47 6.70 -15.65 11.72
N SER A 48 6.64 -14.56 12.48
CA SER A 48 7.26 -14.42 13.80
C SER A 48 6.27 -13.89 14.83
N ILE A 49 6.61 -14.05 16.12
CA ILE A 49 5.86 -13.40 17.21
C ILE A 49 6.39 -11.98 17.31
N GLU A 50 5.56 -11.01 16.93
CA GLU A 50 5.90 -9.59 16.88
C GLU A 50 4.91 -8.74 17.70
N PRO A 51 5.21 -7.47 17.98
CA PRO A 51 4.23 -6.53 18.50
C PRO A 51 2.99 -6.46 17.59
N ALA A 52 1.79 -6.57 18.17
CA ALA A 52 0.54 -6.60 17.39
C ALA A 52 0.39 -5.46 16.38
N PHE A 53 0.87 -4.24 16.72
CA PHE A 53 0.78 -3.07 15.83
C PHE A 53 1.57 -3.17 14.54
N LEU A 54 2.49 -4.14 14.36
CA LEU A 54 3.23 -4.30 13.11
C LEU A 54 2.29 -4.70 11.96
N TYR A 55 1.40 -5.66 12.18
CA TYR A 55 0.55 -6.21 11.13
C TYR A 55 -0.95 -5.97 11.35
N ALA A 56 -1.37 -5.55 12.56
CA ALA A 56 -2.78 -5.35 12.87
C ALA A 56 -3.47 -4.31 11.96
N ASN A 57 -2.71 -3.38 11.37
CA ASN A 57 -3.24 -2.33 10.52
C ASN A 57 -3.15 -2.62 9.02
N GLU A 58 -2.61 -3.79 8.64
CA GLU A 58 -2.60 -4.24 7.26
C GLU A 58 -3.96 -4.81 6.86
N THR A 59 -4.45 -4.40 5.69
CA THR A 59 -5.71 -4.90 5.12
C THR A 59 -5.38 -5.86 3.98
N PRO A 60 -5.71 -7.15 4.11
CA PRO A 60 -5.59 -8.14 3.04
C PRO A 60 -6.30 -7.74 1.75
N ASP A 61 -5.82 -8.24 0.62
CA ASP A 61 -6.38 -7.96 -0.70
C ASP A 61 -7.85 -8.40 -0.86
N PHE A 62 -8.25 -9.51 -0.22
CA PHE A 62 -9.64 -9.99 -0.23
C PHE A 62 -10.59 -9.12 0.62
N ALA A 63 -10.06 -8.28 1.50
CA ALA A 63 -10.80 -7.35 2.34
C ALA A 63 -10.53 -5.89 1.97
N ALA A 64 -9.76 -5.63 0.91
CA ALA A 64 -9.47 -4.29 0.45
C ALA A 64 -10.70 -3.69 -0.25
N LEU A 65 -10.86 -2.37 -0.13
CA LEU A 65 -11.84 -1.67 -0.95
C LEU A 65 -11.38 -1.69 -2.42
N PRO A 66 -12.28 -1.97 -3.36
CA PRO A 66 -11.98 -1.85 -4.79
C PRO A 66 -11.64 -0.40 -5.12
N GLU A 67 -10.69 -0.21 -6.03
CA GLU A 67 -10.35 1.12 -6.53
C GLU A 67 -11.61 1.75 -7.18
N PRO A 68 -11.86 3.04 -6.93
CA PRO A 68 -12.99 3.71 -7.56
C PRO A 68 -12.85 3.57 -9.08
N PRO A 69 -13.93 3.23 -9.80
CA PRO A 69 -13.83 3.00 -11.22
C PRO A 69 -13.31 4.26 -11.92
N GLU A 70 -12.28 4.09 -12.76
CA GLU A 70 -12.04 5.05 -13.84
C GLU A 70 -13.31 5.13 -14.69
N GLU A 71 -13.73 6.34 -15.07
CA GLU A 71 -14.93 6.56 -15.85
C GLU A 71 -14.78 5.90 -17.24
N ASP A 72 -15.26 4.65 -17.37
CA ASP A 72 -15.26 3.92 -18.64
C ASP A 72 -16.11 4.64 -19.70
N LEU A 73 -15.42 5.21 -20.69
CA LEU A 73 -15.98 5.69 -21.96
C LEU A 73 -16.38 4.51 -22.85
N LEU A 74 -17.53 3.86 -22.57
CA LEU A 74 -18.08 2.82 -23.46
C LEU A 74 -19.52 3.15 -23.89
N GLU A 75 -19.67 3.43 -25.20
CA GLU A 75 -20.93 3.66 -25.91
C GLU A 75 -21.68 2.34 -26.12
N ASN A 76 -22.55 1.90 -25.19
CA ASN A 76 -23.72 1.04 -25.47
C ASN A 76 -24.62 0.81 -24.24
N GLY A 77 -25.83 1.39 -24.24
CA GLY A 77 -26.67 1.57 -23.04
C GLY A 77 -27.31 0.32 -22.40
N HIS A 78 -27.54 -0.76 -23.15
CA HIS A 78 -28.16 -1.98 -22.59
C HIS A 78 -27.15 -2.85 -21.83
N ILE A 79 -25.93 -3.02 -22.37
CA ILE A 79 -24.83 -3.73 -21.72
C ILE A 79 -24.35 -2.94 -20.48
N LYS A 80 -24.36 -1.60 -20.55
CA LYS A 80 -24.07 -0.71 -19.41
C LYS A 80 -24.95 -0.97 -18.19
N THR A 81 -26.23 -1.31 -18.37
CA THR A 81 -27.16 -1.43 -17.23
C THR A 81 -26.95 -2.72 -16.43
N GLU A 82 -26.71 -3.85 -17.09
CA GLU A 82 -26.45 -5.13 -16.42
C GLU A 82 -25.05 -5.14 -15.79
N ILE A 83 -24.04 -4.65 -16.52
CA ILE A 83 -22.66 -4.51 -16.02
C ILE A 83 -22.60 -3.52 -14.85
N SER A 84 -23.33 -2.40 -14.91
CA SER A 84 -23.42 -1.44 -13.79
C SER A 84 -24.02 -2.08 -12.55
N ARG A 85 -25.11 -2.85 -12.68
CA ARG A 85 -25.72 -3.54 -11.52
C ARG A 85 -24.81 -4.60 -10.92
N GLN A 86 -24.11 -5.37 -11.75
CA GLN A 86 -23.17 -6.38 -11.27
C GLN A 86 -21.98 -5.73 -10.57
N LYS A 87 -21.41 -4.68 -11.17
CA LYS A 87 -20.32 -3.89 -10.58
C LYS A 87 -20.75 -3.22 -9.27
N GLU A 88 -21.96 -2.67 -9.21
CA GLU A 88 -22.54 -2.12 -7.97
C GLU A 88 -22.68 -3.19 -6.87
N ARG A 89 -23.06 -4.42 -7.23
CA ARG A 89 -23.13 -5.54 -6.28
C ARG A 89 -21.75 -5.92 -5.78
N GLU A 90 -20.76 -6.05 -6.66
CA GLU A 90 -19.38 -6.38 -6.31
C GLU A 90 -18.76 -5.30 -5.41
N LEU A 91 -18.97 -4.01 -5.74
CA LEU A 91 -18.54 -2.89 -4.90
C LEU A 91 -19.20 -2.95 -3.51
N LYS A 92 -20.49 -3.29 -3.47
CA LYS A 92 -21.23 -3.42 -2.21
C LYS A 92 -20.71 -4.61 -1.39
N ASP A 93 -20.50 -5.77 -2.01
CA ASP A 93 -20.01 -6.98 -1.34
C ASP A 93 -18.59 -6.77 -0.82
N ALA A 94 -17.71 -6.14 -1.59
CA ALA A 94 -16.37 -5.77 -1.15
C ALA A 94 -16.40 -4.74 -0.01
N SER A 95 -17.32 -3.76 -0.05
CA SER A 95 -17.53 -2.82 1.05
C SER A 95 -17.98 -3.52 2.33
N ILE A 96 -18.92 -4.48 2.24
CA ILE A 96 -19.36 -5.30 3.37
C ILE A 96 -18.18 -6.14 3.91
N CYS A 97 -17.38 -6.74 3.02
CA CYS A 97 -16.20 -7.52 3.40
C CYS A 97 -15.18 -6.66 4.17
N TYR A 98 -14.83 -5.49 3.63
CA TYR A 98 -13.93 -4.52 4.28
C TYR A 98 -14.44 -4.11 5.67
N GLN A 99 -15.70 -3.70 5.77
CA GLN A 99 -16.31 -3.28 7.04
C GLN A 99 -16.35 -4.44 8.05
N THR A 100 -16.67 -5.65 7.58
CA THR A 100 -16.70 -6.83 8.44
C THR A 100 -15.30 -7.16 8.95
N TYR A 101 -14.30 -7.15 8.08
CA TYR A 101 -12.90 -7.37 8.45
C TYR A 101 -12.43 -6.34 9.48
N ASP A 102 -12.69 -5.05 9.24
CA ASP A 102 -12.33 -3.98 10.17
C ASP A 102 -13.00 -4.16 11.55
N VAL A 103 -14.30 -4.44 11.59
CA VAL A 103 -15.03 -4.68 12.84
C VAL A 103 -14.50 -5.91 13.57
N VAL A 104 -14.23 -7.02 12.86
CA VAL A 104 -13.69 -8.24 13.45
C VAL A 104 -12.33 -7.96 14.07
N MET A 105 -11.41 -7.37 13.31
CA MET A 105 -10.04 -7.11 13.74
C MET A 105 -9.97 -6.09 14.88
N THR A 106 -10.85 -5.09 14.86
CA THR A 106 -10.86 -4.01 15.87
C THR A 106 -11.66 -4.37 17.13
N ALA A 107 -12.80 -5.06 17.00
CA ALA A 107 -13.73 -5.28 18.11
C ALA A 107 -13.82 -6.73 18.59
N LEU A 108 -13.71 -7.72 17.70
CA LEU A 108 -13.92 -9.14 18.03
C LEU A 108 -12.62 -9.89 18.33
N VAL A 109 -11.46 -9.28 18.07
CA VAL A 109 -10.15 -9.80 18.47
C VAL A 109 -9.55 -8.90 19.56
N PRO A 110 -9.86 -9.11 20.85
CA PRO A 110 -9.46 -8.21 21.94
C PRO A 110 -7.95 -7.95 22.02
N LYS A 111 -7.12 -8.92 21.61
CA LYS A 111 -5.65 -8.77 21.58
C LYS A 111 -5.16 -7.75 20.56
N LEU A 112 -5.88 -7.55 19.46
CA LEU A 112 -5.50 -6.61 18.40
C LEU A 112 -6.08 -5.22 18.61
N ARG A 113 -7.16 -5.11 19.39
CA ARG A 113 -7.87 -3.85 19.62
C ARG A 113 -6.96 -2.68 20.03
N PRO A 114 -6.01 -2.81 20.98
CA PRO A 114 -5.13 -1.69 21.34
C PRO A 114 -4.26 -1.23 20.17
N ALA A 115 -3.78 -2.18 19.35
CA ALA A 115 -2.98 -1.90 18.16
C ALA A 115 -3.79 -1.25 17.01
N ARG A 116 -5.05 -1.68 16.83
CA ARG A 116 -5.99 -1.10 15.85
C ARG A 116 -6.42 0.32 16.18
N LEU A 117 -6.45 0.67 17.47
CA LEU A 117 -6.85 2.00 17.96
C LEU A 117 -5.66 2.94 18.21
N LEU A 118 -4.43 2.46 18.02
CA LEU A 118 -3.23 3.26 18.22
C LEU A 118 -3.08 4.31 17.11
N ASP A 119 -2.73 5.54 17.48
CA ASP A 119 -2.43 6.60 16.50
C ASP A 119 -1.30 6.12 15.55
N PRO A 120 -1.51 6.14 14.22
CA PRO A 120 -0.52 5.65 13.26
C PRO A 120 0.86 6.27 13.41
N THR A 121 0.95 7.54 13.76
CA THR A 121 2.24 8.25 13.93
C THR A 121 3.07 7.64 15.08
N LEU A 122 2.46 6.91 16.01
CA LEU A 122 3.17 6.23 17.11
C LEU A 122 3.78 4.89 16.71
N PHE A 123 3.27 4.20 15.67
CA PHE A 123 3.75 2.87 15.30
C PHE A 123 4.33 2.76 13.89
N ARG A 124 3.98 3.63 12.95
CA ARG A 124 4.43 3.55 11.55
C ARG A 124 5.96 3.59 11.43
N LEU A 125 6.64 4.36 12.29
CA LEU A 125 8.10 4.34 12.33
C LEU A 125 8.67 2.92 12.55
N PHE A 126 8.04 2.12 13.41
CA PHE A 126 8.47 0.73 13.62
C PHE A 126 8.17 -0.14 12.41
N HIS A 127 7.04 0.06 11.73
CA HIS A 127 6.69 -0.65 10.49
C HIS A 127 7.70 -0.36 9.38
N TYR A 128 7.88 0.92 9.04
CA TYR A 128 8.77 1.33 7.94
C TYR A 128 10.25 1.02 8.19
N CYS A 129 10.72 0.97 9.44
CA CYS A 129 12.08 0.54 9.74
C CYS A 129 12.41 -0.88 9.22
N HIS A 130 11.43 -1.79 9.22
CA HIS A 130 11.61 -3.17 8.75
C HIS A 130 11.41 -3.31 7.24
N THR A 131 10.69 -2.36 6.64
CA THR A 131 10.27 -2.41 5.25
C THR A 131 10.91 -1.34 4.38
N THR A 132 11.88 -0.55 4.90
CA THR A 132 12.52 0.56 4.16
C THR A 132 13.14 0.11 2.83
N TRP A 133 13.63 -1.12 2.75
CA TRP A 133 14.16 -1.68 1.50
C TRP A 133 13.09 -1.88 0.42
N ARG A 134 11.83 -2.10 0.82
CA ARG A 134 10.64 -2.24 -0.03
C ARG A 134 9.95 -0.90 -0.26
N ASP A 135 9.73 -0.16 0.82
CA ASP A 135 8.89 1.04 0.88
C ASP A 135 9.69 2.34 0.66
N SER A 136 11.02 2.24 0.52
CA SER A 136 12.01 3.31 0.29
C SER A 136 12.31 4.23 1.47
N ALA A 137 13.46 4.90 1.41
CA ALA A 137 13.91 5.84 2.44
C ALA A 137 13.02 7.11 2.57
N PRO A 138 12.47 7.70 1.48
CA PRO A 138 11.53 8.81 1.60
C PRO A 138 10.30 8.50 2.47
N ALA A 139 9.72 7.31 2.39
CA ALA A 139 8.57 6.93 3.22
C ALA A 139 8.92 6.93 4.71
N LEU A 140 10.03 6.30 5.09
CA LEU A 140 10.51 6.32 6.48
C LEU A 140 10.79 7.75 6.98
N ARG A 141 11.38 8.59 6.13
CA ARG A 141 11.68 9.98 6.47
C ARG A 141 10.41 10.81 6.66
N GLN A 142 9.37 10.55 5.87
CA GLN A 142 8.06 11.18 6.03
C GLN A 142 7.48 10.87 7.42
N GLU A 143 7.53 9.62 7.86
CA GLU A 143 7.05 9.22 9.20
C GLU A 143 7.84 9.88 10.33
N LEU A 144 9.17 10.00 10.18
CA LEU A 144 10.02 10.70 11.13
C LEU A 144 9.67 12.20 11.21
N ILE A 145 9.40 12.83 10.06
CA ILE A 145 8.99 14.24 9.99
C ILE A 145 7.63 14.41 10.67
N GLU A 146 6.63 13.60 10.31
CA GLU A 146 5.29 13.66 10.92
C GLU A 146 5.34 13.46 12.44
N LEU A 147 6.10 12.46 12.91
CA LEU A 147 6.32 12.22 14.33
C LEU A 147 7.00 13.40 15.02
N SER A 148 7.98 14.03 14.37
CA SER A 148 8.65 15.21 14.93
C SER A 148 7.71 16.42 15.03
N THR A 149 6.86 16.63 14.02
CA THR A 149 5.87 17.71 13.98
C THR A 149 4.77 17.52 15.02
N ARG A 150 4.28 16.29 15.19
CA ARG A 150 3.19 15.97 16.12
C ARG A 150 3.67 15.61 17.53
N TRP A 151 4.97 15.68 17.82
CA TRP A 151 5.56 15.19 19.08
C TRP A 151 4.86 15.73 20.34
N ALA A 152 4.65 17.05 20.40
CA ALA A 152 3.99 17.71 21.53
C ALA A 152 2.47 17.43 21.57
N GLU A 153 1.81 17.37 20.42
CA GLU A 153 0.39 17.01 20.29
C GLU A 153 0.12 15.59 20.78
N LEU A 154 1.03 14.66 20.47
CA LEU A 154 1.00 13.28 20.92
C LEU A 154 1.28 13.14 22.42
N GLY A 155 1.72 14.22 23.10
CA GLY A 155 2.02 14.22 24.53
C GLY A 155 3.29 13.46 24.91
N LEU A 156 4.24 13.32 23.97
CA LEU A 156 5.50 12.61 24.22
C LEU A 156 6.46 13.48 25.05
N GLU A 157 7.11 12.86 26.02
CA GLU A 157 8.03 13.56 26.92
C GLU A 157 9.30 14.06 26.22
N GLY A 158 9.72 15.28 26.58
CA GLY A 158 10.92 15.92 26.05
C GLY A 158 10.74 16.48 24.64
N SER A 159 11.86 16.79 23.98
CA SER A 159 11.87 17.16 22.56
C SER A 159 12.09 15.95 21.67
N CYS A 160 11.52 15.97 20.46
CA CYS A 160 11.81 14.95 19.47
C CYS A 160 13.31 14.95 19.14
N PRO A 161 14.01 13.81 19.18
CA PRO A 161 15.42 13.74 18.78
C PRO A 161 15.64 13.98 17.29
N HIS A 162 14.61 13.75 16.46
CA HIS A 162 14.62 14.11 15.05
C HIS A 162 14.17 15.56 14.92
N SER A 163 15.05 16.42 14.43
CA SER A 163 14.79 17.85 14.25
C SER A 163 15.42 18.30 12.92
N PRO A 164 14.74 18.03 11.79
CA PRO A 164 15.27 18.32 10.47
C PRO A 164 15.37 19.84 10.28
N THR A 165 16.44 20.28 9.61
CA THR A 165 16.64 21.65 9.19
C THR A 165 15.69 22.03 8.06
N GLU A 166 15.48 23.33 7.82
CA GLU A 166 14.66 23.81 6.70
C GLU A 166 15.18 23.32 5.33
N ALA A 167 16.50 23.25 5.17
CA ALA A 167 17.12 22.72 3.97
C ALA A 167 16.82 21.23 3.77
N GLU A 168 16.86 20.44 4.85
CA GLU A 168 16.52 19.02 4.86
C GLU A 168 15.04 18.77 4.55
N LEU A 169 14.15 19.59 5.12
CA LEU A 169 12.72 19.53 4.82
C LEU A 169 12.45 19.83 3.35
N LYS A 170 13.08 20.89 2.81
CA LYS A 170 12.93 21.26 1.40
C LYS A 170 13.46 20.19 0.44
N GLN A 171 14.55 19.52 0.82
CA GLN A 171 15.05 18.38 0.05
C GLN A 171 14.08 17.19 0.13
N HIS A 172 13.61 16.87 1.34
CA HIS A 172 12.63 15.79 1.54
C HIS A 172 11.35 16.01 0.74
N THR A 173 10.81 17.23 0.67
CA THR A 173 9.63 17.52 -0.17
C THR A 173 9.84 17.08 -1.61
N ARG A 174 11.02 17.35 -2.20
CA ARG A 174 11.34 16.92 -3.58
C ARG A 174 11.52 15.42 -3.69
N ASP A 175 12.22 14.81 -2.74
CA ASP A 175 12.44 13.36 -2.73
C ASP A 175 11.12 12.59 -2.55
N TYR A 176 10.19 13.15 -1.78
CA TYR A 176 8.88 12.58 -1.51
C TYR A 176 7.94 12.74 -2.71
N GLU A 177 7.95 13.88 -3.40
CA GLU A 177 7.25 14.06 -4.69
C GLU A 177 7.71 13.02 -5.72
N ASP A 178 9.02 12.77 -5.80
CA ASP A 178 9.57 11.75 -6.70
C ASP A 178 9.17 10.34 -6.29
N PHE A 179 9.14 10.06 -4.99
CA PHE A 179 8.64 8.81 -4.45
C PHE A 179 7.17 8.58 -4.79
N GLU A 180 6.30 9.56 -4.57
CA GLU A 180 4.86 9.48 -4.90
C GLU A 180 4.64 9.25 -6.40
N ALA A 181 5.40 9.94 -7.26
CA ALA A 181 5.36 9.72 -8.70
C ALA A 181 5.73 8.28 -9.10
N VAL A 182 6.75 7.70 -8.45
CA VAL A 182 7.13 6.29 -8.69
C VAL A 182 6.06 5.32 -8.16
N GLN A 183 5.44 5.59 -7.01
CA GLN A 183 4.35 4.74 -6.51
C GLN A 183 3.13 4.79 -7.43
N ALA A 184 2.76 5.97 -7.92
CA ALA A 184 1.68 6.14 -8.89
C ALA A 184 1.99 5.42 -10.20
N LEU A 185 3.22 5.51 -10.71
CA LEU A 185 3.67 4.76 -11.88
C LEU A 185 3.55 3.25 -11.68
N LYS A 186 4.01 2.73 -10.53
CA LYS A 186 3.89 1.30 -10.21
C LYS A 186 2.44 0.84 -10.15
N LEU A 187 1.57 1.63 -9.54
CA LEU A 187 0.14 1.36 -9.45
C LEU A 187 -0.49 1.30 -10.85
N TRP A 188 -0.21 2.30 -11.68
CA TRP A 188 -0.70 2.36 -13.05
C TRP A 188 -0.20 1.19 -13.90
N LEU A 189 1.08 0.80 -13.76
CA LEU A 189 1.65 -0.36 -14.47
C LEU A 189 0.99 -1.66 -14.02
N ARG A 190 0.78 -1.84 -12.72
CA ARG A 190 0.10 -3.00 -12.15
C ARG A 190 -1.29 -3.18 -12.76
N ASN A 191 -2.05 -2.09 -12.81
CA ASN A 191 -3.40 -2.09 -13.36
C ASN A 191 -3.41 -2.25 -14.89
N SER A 192 -2.50 -1.60 -15.60
CA SER A 192 -2.43 -1.64 -17.08
C SER A 192 -1.94 -2.97 -17.64
N LEU A 193 -1.07 -3.67 -16.90
CA LEU A 193 -0.49 -4.95 -17.31
C LEU A 193 -1.19 -6.16 -16.67
N ASP A 194 -2.26 -5.92 -15.90
CA ASP A 194 -2.97 -6.93 -15.10
C ASP A 194 -2.02 -7.85 -14.32
N THR A 195 -1.05 -7.24 -13.64
CA THR A 195 0.00 -7.96 -12.90
C THR A 195 -0.08 -7.68 -11.40
N ASN A 196 0.74 -8.38 -10.61
CA ASN A 196 0.87 -8.13 -9.17
C ASN A 196 2.01 -7.12 -8.88
N SER A 197 2.27 -6.86 -7.59
CA SER A 197 3.36 -5.97 -7.16
C SER A 197 4.76 -6.44 -7.60
N ASP A 198 4.90 -7.73 -7.91
CA ASP A 198 6.17 -8.35 -8.28
C ASP A 198 6.37 -8.43 -9.80
N GLY A 199 5.38 -7.96 -10.58
CA GLY A 199 5.41 -8.00 -12.05
C GLY A 199 5.30 -9.42 -12.63
N TRP A 200 4.75 -10.38 -11.88
CA TRP A 200 4.57 -11.75 -12.37
C TRP A 200 3.44 -11.85 -13.39
N ILE A 201 3.68 -12.59 -14.47
CA ILE A 201 2.73 -12.77 -15.58
C ILE A 201 2.76 -14.24 -16.02
N PRO A 202 1.60 -14.88 -16.30
CA PRO A 202 1.54 -16.23 -16.86
C PRO A 202 2.27 -16.33 -18.20
N ASN A 203 2.84 -17.50 -18.50
CA ASN A 203 3.58 -17.72 -19.75
C ASN A 203 2.68 -17.53 -20.98
N GLU A 204 1.40 -17.85 -20.87
CA GLU A 204 0.42 -17.72 -21.95
C GLU A 204 0.14 -16.26 -22.32
N GLU A 205 0.30 -15.35 -21.36
CA GLU A 205 0.01 -13.92 -21.50
C GLU A 205 1.28 -13.08 -21.77
N TRP A 206 2.45 -13.70 -21.71
CA TRP A 206 3.74 -13.02 -21.81
C TRP A 206 3.90 -12.15 -23.05
N GLU A 207 3.52 -12.64 -24.23
CA GLU A 207 3.65 -11.85 -25.46
C GLU A 207 2.70 -10.65 -25.50
N ALA A 208 1.49 -10.79 -24.95
CA ALA A 208 0.54 -9.68 -24.83
C ALA A 208 1.08 -8.62 -23.85
N ALA A 209 1.57 -9.07 -22.69
CA ALA A 209 2.18 -8.22 -21.69
C ALA A 209 3.41 -7.47 -22.23
N ARG A 210 4.25 -8.10 -23.05
CA ARG A 210 5.39 -7.44 -23.69
C ARG A 210 4.97 -6.31 -24.64
N VAL A 211 3.86 -6.46 -25.33
CA VAL A 211 3.31 -5.40 -26.20
C VAL A 211 2.75 -4.26 -25.35
N ALA A 212 1.96 -4.59 -24.34
CA ALA A 212 1.37 -3.61 -23.42
C ALA A 212 2.45 -2.83 -22.64
N HIS A 213 3.50 -3.51 -22.19
CA HIS A 213 4.66 -2.90 -21.51
C HIS A 213 5.36 -1.85 -22.38
N ARG A 214 5.60 -2.14 -23.67
CA ARG A 214 6.20 -1.17 -24.59
C ARG A 214 5.29 0.05 -24.81
N ALA A 215 4.00 -0.18 -25.01
CA ALA A 215 3.04 0.90 -25.15
C ALA A 215 3.01 1.78 -23.89
N ALA A 216 2.99 1.15 -22.71
CA ALA A 216 3.03 1.85 -21.43
C ALA A 216 4.31 2.69 -21.25
N TYR A 217 5.47 2.16 -21.68
CA TYR A 217 6.72 2.91 -21.66
C TYR A 217 6.65 4.13 -22.58
N ASP A 218 6.18 3.97 -23.81
CA ASP A 218 6.07 5.05 -24.78
C ASP A 218 5.12 6.15 -24.28
N ASP A 219 3.97 5.79 -23.70
CA ASP A 219 3.00 6.71 -23.11
C ASP A 219 3.58 7.48 -21.92
N TRP A 220 4.32 6.79 -21.04
CA TRP A 220 5.01 7.41 -19.90
C TRP A 220 6.05 8.45 -20.36
N ILE A 221 6.90 8.08 -21.33
CA ILE A 221 7.92 8.97 -21.87
C ILE A 221 7.29 10.14 -22.64
N GLN A 222 6.19 9.90 -23.35
CA GLN A 222 5.46 10.95 -24.06
C GLN A 222 4.84 11.96 -23.08
N THR A 223 4.22 11.48 -22.00
CA THR A 223 3.70 12.32 -20.92
C THR A 223 4.80 13.18 -20.31
N ALA A 224 5.99 12.62 -20.09
CA ALA A 224 7.14 13.35 -19.59
C ALA A 224 7.67 14.42 -20.57
N LYS A 225 7.63 14.18 -21.89
CA LYS A 225 7.98 15.20 -22.91
C LYS A 225 7.01 16.37 -22.86
N GLU A 226 5.72 16.08 -22.76
CA GLU A 226 4.67 17.10 -22.70
C GLU A 226 4.77 17.94 -21.43
N ALA A 227 4.91 17.29 -20.27
CA ALA A 227 5.15 17.96 -19.00
C ALA A 227 6.40 18.87 -19.06
N GLY A 228 7.51 18.35 -19.59
CA GLY A 228 8.74 19.13 -19.77
C GLY A 228 8.55 20.34 -20.69
N SER A 229 7.75 20.22 -21.75
CA SER A 229 7.43 21.34 -22.65
C SER A 229 6.55 22.42 -22.00
N ARG A 230 5.71 22.04 -21.02
CA ARG A 230 4.89 22.95 -20.21
C ARG A 230 5.68 23.57 -19.05
N GLY A 231 6.94 23.17 -18.85
CA GLY A 231 7.76 23.60 -17.73
C GLY A 231 7.37 22.94 -16.39
N GLU A 232 6.61 21.85 -16.44
CA GLU A 232 6.30 21.02 -15.28
C GLU A 232 7.56 20.21 -14.90
N GLY A 233 7.74 19.90 -13.61
CA GLY A 233 8.99 19.33 -13.07
C GLY A 233 9.39 17.93 -13.54
N MET A 234 8.66 17.34 -14.49
CA MET A 234 8.94 16.03 -15.08
C MET A 234 9.72 16.18 -16.39
N THR A 235 10.87 15.52 -16.50
CA THR A 235 11.70 15.51 -17.72
C THR A 235 11.87 14.09 -18.23
N VAL A 236 12.21 13.89 -19.51
CA VAL A 236 12.47 12.55 -20.07
C VAL A 236 13.56 11.82 -19.28
N ALA A 237 14.67 12.49 -18.94
CA ALA A 237 15.75 11.87 -18.17
C ALA A 237 15.31 11.46 -16.75
N LYS A 238 14.37 12.18 -16.15
CA LYS A 238 13.77 11.84 -14.85
C LYS A 238 12.81 10.65 -14.99
N ALA A 239 11.93 10.69 -15.99
CA ALA A 239 11.01 9.62 -16.31
C ALA A 239 11.72 8.29 -16.61
N GLU A 240 12.84 8.33 -17.34
CA GLU A 240 13.69 7.15 -17.60
C GLU A 240 14.28 6.54 -16.31
N LYS A 241 14.62 7.37 -15.32
CA LYS A 241 15.13 6.90 -14.02
C LYS A 241 14.04 6.30 -13.14
N MET A 242 12.80 6.77 -13.31
CA MET A 242 11.64 6.29 -12.56
C MET A 242 11.09 4.97 -13.11
N TRP A 243 11.38 4.65 -14.37
CA TRP A 243 10.90 3.41 -14.99
C TRP A 243 11.50 2.17 -14.30
N PRO A 244 10.66 1.23 -13.83
CA PRO A 244 11.13 0.14 -12.96
C PRO A 244 11.73 -1.06 -13.71
N PHE A 245 11.70 -1.09 -15.05
CA PHE A 245 12.14 -2.23 -15.85
C PHE A 245 13.39 -1.92 -16.68
N ASP A 246 14.34 -2.85 -16.72
CA ASP A 246 15.56 -2.72 -17.54
C ASP A 246 15.29 -2.88 -19.04
N ALA A 247 14.27 -3.68 -19.39
CA ALA A 247 13.78 -3.79 -20.76
C ALA A 247 12.99 -2.52 -21.09
N ARG A 248 13.45 -1.81 -22.12
CA ARG A 248 12.81 -0.63 -22.72
C ARG A 248 12.32 -1.01 -24.10
#